data_AF-A0A5K1A3D7-F1
#
_entry.id   AF-A0A5K1A3D7-F1
#
_cell.length_a   1.000
_cell.length_b   1.000
_cell.length_c   1.000
_cell.angle_alpha   90.00
_cell.angle_beta   90.00
_cell.angle_gamma   90.00
#
_symmetry.space_group_name_H-M   'P 1'
#
loop_
_entity.id
_entity.type
_entity.pdbx_description
1 polymer ?
#
loop_
_entity_poly.entity_id
_entity_poly.type
_entity_poly.pdbx_seq_one_letter_code
_entity_poly.pdbx_strand_id
1 'polypeptide(L)' 'VFCYALSQNDGTEWRQRIQSEAEHFVDVSAMSSDMIAKMINDDKIQILINLNGYTK' A
#
# COMPACT_ATOMS: atom_id res chain seq x y z
N VAL A 1 -3.14 -11.09 -1.70
CA VAL A 1 -2.08 -10.09 -1.98
C VAL A 1 -2.44 -8.80 -1.27
N PHE A 2 -1.52 -8.26 -0.48
CA PHE A 2 -1.67 -6.96 0.19
C PHE A 2 -1.02 -5.86 -0.64
N CYS A 3 -1.75 -4.77 -0.86
CA CYS A 3 -1.26 -3.56 -1.51
C CYS A 3 -1.36 -2.39 -0.54
N TYR A 4 -0.21 -1.79 -0.21
CA TYR A 4 -0.12 -0.59 0.62
C TYR A 4 0.16 0.61 -0.28
N ALA A 5 -0.82 1.49 -0.43
CA ALA A 5 -0.69 2.67 -1.27
C ALA A 5 -0.07 3.83 -0.48
N LEU A 6 1.11 4.26 -0.92
CA LEU A 6 1.84 5.40 -0.35
C LEU A 6 1.33 6.75 -0.88
N SER A 7 0.54 6.75 -1.95
CA SER A 7 -0.10 7.93 -2.54
C SER A 7 -1.62 7.91 -2.37
N GLN A 8 -2.19 9.10 -2.19
CA GLN A 8 -3.63 9.29 -2.12
C GLN A 8 -4.32 8.81 -3.41
N ASN A 9 -5.61 8.46 -3.30
CA ASN A 9 -6.40 8.11 -4.46
C ASN A 9 -6.50 9.28 -5.44
N ASP A 10 -5.98 9.09 -6.65
CA ASP A 10 -5.98 10.06 -7.74
C ASP A 10 -7.23 9.98 -8.64
N GLY A 11 -8.15 9.05 -8.33
CA GLY A 11 -9.38 8.83 -9.08
C GLY A 11 -9.19 8.13 -10.42
N THR A 12 -7.97 7.69 -10.74
CA THR A 12 -7.67 7.06 -12.02
C THR A 12 -8.26 5.66 -12.11
N GLU A 13 -8.55 5.22 -13.34
CA GLU A 13 -8.99 3.85 -13.62
C GLU A 13 -7.98 2.81 -13.11
N TRP A 14 -6.67 3.12 -13.18
CA TRP A 14 -5.61 2.25 -12.68
C TRP A 14 -5.70 2.03 -11.17
N ARG A 15 -5.91 3.09 -10.38
CA ARG A 15 -6.09 2.99 -8.93
C ARG A 15 -7.32 2.15 -8.59
N GLN A 16 -8.44 2.37 -9.28
CA GLN A 16 -9.67 1.59 -9.09
C GLN A 16 -9.47 0.11 -9.42
N ARG A 17 -8.79 -0.18 -10.53
CA ARG A 17 -8.52 -1.54 -10.97
C ARG A 17 -7.65 -2.29 -9.97
N ILE A 18 -6.54 -1.71 -9.52
CA ILE A 18 -5.66 -2.30 -8.50
C ILE A 18 -6.44 -2.54 -7.20
N GLN A 19 -7.24 -1.57 -6.76
CA GLN A 19 -8.06 -1.71 -5.56
C GLN A 19 -9.10 -2.83 -5.68
N SER A 20 -9.63 -3.07 -6.88
CA SER A 20 -10.60 -4.15 -7.12
C SER A 20 -9.96 -5.54 -7.26
N GLU A 21 -8.72 -5.61 -7.77
CA GLU A 21 -8.04 -6.88 -8.05
C GLU A 21 -7.18 -7.37 -6.87
N ALA A 22 -6.73 -6.47 -6.00
CA ALA A 22 -5.99 -6.83 -4.79
C ALA A 22 -6.92 -7.44 -3.74
N GLU A 23 -6.52 -8.57 -3.13
CA GLU A 23 -7.27 -9.19 -2.03
C GLU A 23 -7.40 -8.25 -0.82
N HIS A 24 -6.35 -7.47 -0.54
CA HIS A 24 -6.34 -6.45 0.50
C HIS A 24 -5.68 -5.18 -0.03
N PHE A 25 -6.43 -4.07 -0.06
CA PHE A 25 -5.93 -2.77 -0.46
C PHE A 25 -6.04 -1.78 0.70
N VAL A 26 -4.92 -1.19 1.11
CA VAL A 26 -4.85 -0.25 2.22
C VAL A 26 -4.20 1.06 1.76
N ASP A 27 -4.91 2.17 1.92
CA ASP A 27 -4.33 3.50 1.72
C ASP A 27 -3.62 3.94 3.01
N VAL A 28 -2.30 4.08 2.92
CA VAL A 28 -1.44 4.50 4.02
C VAL A 28 -0.81 5.88 3.78
N SER A 29 -1.25 6.60 2.75
CA SER A 29 -0.67 7.88 2.32
C SER A 29 -0.72 8.99 3.37
N ALA A 30 -1.63 8.89 4.35
CA ALA A 30 -1.76 9.82 5.46
C ALA A 30 -1.15 9.30 6.78
N MET A 31 -0.55 8.10 6.79
CA MET A 31 0.03 7.47 7.98
C MET A 31 1.52 7.78 8.11
N SER A 32 2.01 7.81 9.35
CA SER A 32 3.45 7.88 9.61
C SER A 32 4.11 6.52 9.36
N SER A 33 5.41 6.53 9.07
CA SER A 33 6.16 5.31 8.73
C SER A 33 6.16 4.27 9.86
N ASP A 34 6.15 4.70 11.12
CA ASP A 34 6.07 3.82 12.29
C ASP A 34 4.72 3.07 12.36
N MET A 35 3.62 3.77 12.09
CA MET A 35 2.28 3.15 12.03
C MET A 35 2.19 2.15 10.88
N ILE A 36 2.73 2.50 9.71
CA ILE A 36 2.76 1.62 8.53
C ILE A 36 3.57 0.36 8.83
N ALA A 37 4.76 0.50 9.42
CA ALA A 37 5.61 -0.64 9.77
C ALA A 37 4.93 -1.57 10.79
N LYS A 38 4.23 -1.00 11.77
CA LYS A 38 3.46 -1.77 12.74
C LYS A 38 2.31 -2.53 12.07
N MET A 39 1.56 -1.88 11.19
CA MET A 39 0.47 -2.50 10.43
C MET A 39 0.98 -3.67 9.58
N ILE A 40 2.06 -3.48 8.82
CA ILE A 40 2.65 -4.54 7.98
C ILE A 40 3.08 -5.76 8.84
N ASN A 41 3.59 -5.54 10.04
CA ASN A 41 3.93 -6.62 10.98
C ASN A 41 2.67 -7.32 11.53
N ASP A 42 1.66 -6.55 11.90
CA ASP A 42 0.40 -7.07 12.43
C ASP A 42 -0.35 -7.90 11.35
N ASP A 43 -0.28 -7.50 10.08
CA ASP A 43 -0.77 -8.23 8.90
C ASP A 43 0.06 -9.50 8.56
N LYS A 44 1.18 -9.70 9.25
CA LYS A 44 2.09 -10.87 9.09
C LYS A 44 2.64 -11.02 7.67
N ILE A 45 2.96 -9.93 6.99
CA ILE A 45 3.55 -9.98 5.64
C ILE A 45 4.92 -10.66 5.66
N GLN A 46 5.06 -11.81 4.99
CA GLN A 46 6.32 -12.57 4.95
C GLN A 46 7.30 -12.01 3.91
N ILE A 47 6.79 -11.47 2.81
CA ILE A 47 7.58 -10.88 1.72
C ILE A 47 7.03 -9.51 1.41
N LEU A 48 7.80 -8.47 1.72
CA LEU A 48 7.46 -7.08 1.42
C LEU A 48 8.27 -6.60 0.20
N ILE A 49 7.58 -6.12 -0.83
CA ILE A 49 8.20 -5.67 -2.09
C ILE A 49 8.19 -4.14 -2.13
N ASN A 50 9.37 -3.52 -2.21
CA ASN A 50 9.49 -2.07 -2.45
C ASN A 50 9.41 -1.79 -3.95
N LEU A 51 8.33 -1.13 -4.38
CA LEU A 51 8.10 -0.75 -5.78
C LEU A 51 8.57 0.66 -6.13
N ASN A 52 8.95 1.47 -5.14
CA ASN A 52 9.35 2.85 -5.35
C ASN A 52 10.88 2.98 -5.46
N GLY A 53 11.64 2.27 -4.63
CA GLY A 53 13.09 2.51 -4.55
C GLY A 53 13.40 3.98 -4.25
N TYR A 54 14.29 4.61 -5.02
CA TYR A 54 14.61 6.05 -4.90
C TYR A 54 13.80 6.88 -5.91
N THR A 55 12.48 6.86 -5.76
CA THR A 55 11.56 7.67 -6.58
C THR A 55 10.78 8.65 -5.71
N LYS A 56 10.03 9.55 -6.37
CA LYS A 56 9.09 10.46 -5.70
C LYS A 56 7.86 9.71 -5.20
#